data_AF-A0A952NYY2-F1
#
_entry.id   AF-A0A952NYY2-F1
#
_cell.length_a   1.000
_cell.length_b   1.000
_cell.length_c   1.000
_cell.angle_alpha   90.00
_cell.angle_beta   90.00
_cell.angle_gamma   90.00
#
_symmetry.space_group_name_H-M   'P 1'
#
loop_
_entity.id
_entity.type
_entity.pdbx_description
1 polymer ?
#
loop_
_entity_poly.entity_id
_entity_poly.type
_entity_poly.pdbx_seq_one_letter_code
_entity_poly.pdbx_strand_id
1 'polypeptide(L)' 'MAKSRQDELIKFDSRMIDWNLSRGIITKEEYEKHLASLPDLSAQAEKIELDETSDSSDILN' A
#
# COMPACT_ATOMS: atom_id res chain seq x y z
N MET A 1 -16.55 22.27 -6.36
CA MET A 1 -16.24 21.00 -7.05
C MET A 1 -16.16 19.92 -5.98
N ALA A 2 -16.94 18.83 -6.11
CA ALA A 2 -16.82 17.70 -5.22
C ALA A 2 -15.53 16.93 -5.55
N LYS A 3 -14.70 16.63 -4.55
CA LYS A 3 -13.50 15.80 -4.74
C LYS A 3 -13.93 14.38 -5.06
N SER A 4 -13.33 13.76 -6.07
CA SER A 4 -13.65 12.39 -6.44
C SER A 4 -12.88 11.40 -5.55
N ARG A 5 -13.42 10.18 -5.38
CA ARG A 5 -12.75 9.11 -4.63
C ARG A 5 -11.38 8.73 -5.24
N GLN A 6 -11.21 8.97 -6.54
CA GLN A 6 -9.97 8.73 -7.27
C GLN A 6 -8.88 9.75 -6.90
N ASP A 7 -9.26 11.00 -6.65
CA ASP A 7 -8.32 12.06 -6.24
C ASP A 7 -7.68 11.74 -4.88
N GLU A 8 -8.44 11.15 -3.95
CA GLU A 8 -7.92 10.72 -2.64
C GLU A 8 -7.00 9.51 -2.74
N LEU A 9 -7.29 8.57 -3.63
CA LEU A 9 -6.43 7.40 -3.86
C LEU A 9 -5.06 7.81 -4.41
N ILE A 10 -5.00 8.79 -5.31
CA ILE A 10 -3.73 9.30 -5.85
C ILE A 10 -2.96 10.10 -4.78
N LYS A 11 -3.67 10.85 -3.92
CA LYS A 11 -3.08 11.66 -2.85
C LYS A 11 -2.24 10.79 -1.90
N PHE A 12 -2.72 9.59 -1.58
CA PHE A 12 -2.07 8.67 -0.65
C PHE A 12 -1.48 7.41 -1.32
N ASP A 13 -1.30 7.41 -2.65
CA ASP A 13 -0.63 6.32 -3.37
C ASP A 13 0.82 6.20 -2.85
N SER A 14 1.21 5.01 -2.41
CA SER A 14 2.51 4.75 -1.78
C SER A 14 3.70 5.12 -2.68
N ARG A 15 3.53 5.06 -4.01
CA ARG A 15 4.56 5.43 -4.98
C ARG A 15 4.70 6.93 -5.16
N MET A 16 3.71 7.71 -4.70
CA MET A 16 3.65 9.16 -4.85
C MET A 16 3.80 9.92 -3.54
N ILE A 17 3.80 9.26 -2.37
CA ILE A 17 3.84 9.92 -1.05
C ILE A 17 4.99 10.93 -0.94
N ASP A 18 6.22 10.51 -1.21
CA ASP A 18 7.39 11.40 -1.06
C ASP A 18 7.32 12.59 -2.02
N TRP A 19 6.88 12.33 -3.26
CA TRP A 19 6.68 13.38 -4.25
C TRP A 19 5.58 14.37 -3.80
N ASN A 20 4.45 13.87 -3.32
CA ASN A 20 3.33 14.67 -2.82
C ASN A 20 3.72 15.51 -1.59
N LEU A 21 4.50 14.94 -0.66
CA LEU A 21 5.04 15.66 0.50
C LEU A 21 6.00 16.77 0.07
N SER A 22 6.93 16.47 -0.84
CA SER A 22 7.91 17.44 -1.32
C SER A 22 7.27 18.63 -2.05
N ARG A 23 6.09 18.43 -2.65
CA ARG A 23 5.32 19.46 -3.34
C ARG A 23 4.24 20.13 -2.49
N GLY A 24 4.08 19.73 -1.22
CA GLY A 24 3.04 20.26 -0.34
C GLY A 24 1.61 19.90 -0.77
N ILE A 25 1.44 18.85 -1.58
CA ILE A 25 0.12 18.31 -1.96
C ILE A 25 -0.53 17.65 -0.73
N ILE A 26 0.30 17.04 0.12
CA ILE A 26 -0.09 16.51 1.43
C ILE A 26 0.87 17.05 2.48
N THR A 27 0.39 17.24 3.71
CA THR A 27 1.27 17.51 4.85
C THR A 27 1.68 16.21 5.54
N LYS A 28 2.74 16.27 6.34
CA LYS A 28 3.15 15.14 7.18
C LYS A 28 2.05 14.72 8.15
N GLU A 29 1.38 15.68 8.77
CA GLU A 29 0.26 15.44 9.70
C GLU A 29 -0.93 14.76 9.00
N GLU A 30 -1.27 15.19 7.78
CA GLU A 30 -2.33 14.56 6.98
C GLU A 30 -1.98 13.11 6.64
N TYR A 31 -0.71 12.84 6.30
CA TYR A 31 -0.24 11.50 6.01
C TYR A 31 -0.26 10.59 7.23
N GLU A 32 0.23 11.07 8.38
CA GLU A 32 0.17 10.33 9.65
C GLU A 32 -1.26 10.02 10.06
N LYS A 33 -2.18 10.98 9.92
CA LYS A 33 -3.61 10.77 10.17
C LYS A 33 -4.21 9.73 9.22
N HIS A 34 -3.81 9.73 7.95
CA HIS A 34 -4.23 8.71 6.99
C HIS A 34 -3.76 7.32 7.41
N LEU A 35 -2.47 7.16 7.76
CA LEU A 35 -1.92 5.89 8.24
C LEU A 35 -2.65 5.39 9.49
N ALA A 36 -2.91 6.27 10.45
CA ALA A 36 -3.65 5.93 11.68
C ALA A 36 -5.11 5.52 11.43
N SER A 37 -5.69 5.91 10.28
CA SER A 37 -7.05 5.54 9.90
C SER A 37 -7.16 4.18 9.20
N LEU A 38 -6.03 3.57 8.81
CA LEU A 38 -6.03 2.28 8.14
C LEU A 38 -6.41 1.16 9.13
N PRO A 39 -7.35 0.27 8.77
CA PRO A 39 -7.72 -0.85 9.62
C PRO A 39 -6.60 -1.89 9.69
N ASP A 40 -6.47 -2.53 10.85
CA ASP A 40 -5.66 -3.75 10.96
C ASP A 40 -6.40 -4.91 10.28
N LEU A 41 -5.82 -5.43 9.20
CA LEU A 41 -6.35 -6.55 8.43
C LEU A 41 -5.49 -7.81 8.59
N SER A 42 -4.52 -7.82 9.52
CA SER A 42 -3.62 -8.96 9.73
C SER A 42 -4.37 -10.27 10.01
N ALA A 43 -5.46 -10.21 10.77
CA ALA A 43 -6.31 -11.37 11.06
C ALA A 43 -7.09 -11.91 9.85
N GLN A 44 -7.19 -11.14 8.76
CA GLN A 44 -7.86 -11.54 7.52
C GLN A 44 -6.89 -12.13 6.49
N ALA A 45 -5.59 -12.17 6.80
CA ALA A 45 -4.59 -12.71 5.90
C ALA A 45 -4.73 -14.23 5.77
N GLU A 46 -4.67 -14.72 4.53
CA GLU A 46 -4.58 -16.15 4.26
C GLU A 46 -3.19 -16.66 4.69
N LYS A 47 -3.16 -17.73 5.48
CA LYS A 47 -1.91 -18.38 5.88
C LYS A 47 -1.40 -19.21 4.71
N ILE A 48 -0.28 -18.80 4.12
CA ILE A 48 0.44 -19.60 3.14
C ILE A 48 1.41 -20.50 3.90
N GLU A 49 1.21 -21.82 3.83
CA GLU A 49 2.19 -22.80 4.29
C GLU A 49 3.21 -22.99 3.15
N LEU A 50 4.46 -22.60 3.41
CA LEU A 50 5.56 -22.86 2.49
C LEU A 50 5.93 -24.33 2.64
N ASP A 51 5.46 -25.15 1.70
CA ASP A 51 5.88 -26.55 1.63
C ASP A 51 7.33 -26.60 1.15
N GLU A 52 8.24 -27.14 1.97
CA GLU A 52 9.68 -27.24 1.66
C GLU A 52 9.98 -28.21 0.51
N THR A 53 8.97 -28.79 -0.14
CA THR A 53 9.11 -29.73 -1.26
C THR A 53 8.93 -29.12 -2.65
N SER A 54 8.97 -27.80 -2.78
CA SER A 54 9.01 -27.13 -4.10
C SER A 54 10.45 -26.80 -4.50
N ASP A 55 11.34 -27.77 -4.41
CA ASP A 55 12.68 -27.70 -4.99
C ASP A 55 12.58 -27.61 -6.52
N SER A 56 12.94 -26.44 -7.04
CA SER A 56 13.59 -26.20 -8.33
C SER A 56 13.55 -27.30 -9.41
N SER A 57 12.48 -27.36 -10.23
CA SER A 57 12.54 -28.15 -11.48
C SER A 57 12.02 -27.48 -12.76
N ASP A 58 11.63 -26.20 -12.77
CA ASP A 58 11.12 -25.53 -13.97
C ASP A 58 12.06 -24.46 -14.57
N ILE A 59 13.37 -24.72 -14.51
CA ILE A 59 14.34 -24.08 -15.41
C ILE A 59 15.11 -25.19 -16.13
N LEU A 60 14.49 -25.81 -17.12
CA LEU A 60 15.13 -26.41 -18.31
C LEU A 60 14.04 -27.01 -19.23
N ASN A 61 13.50 -26.18 -20.13
CA ASN A 61 13.34 -26.57 -21.54
C ASN A 61 13.29 -25.32 -22.42
#